data_AF-A0A6B2HH69-F1
#
_entry.id   AF-A0A6B2HH69-F1
#
_cell.length_a   1.000
_cell.length_b   1.000
_cell.length_c   1.000
_cell.angle_alpha   90.00
_cell.angle_beta   90.00
_cell.angle_gamma   90.00
#
_symmetry.space_group_name_H-M   'P 1'
#
loop_
_entity.id
_entity.type
_entity.pdbx_description
1 polymer ?
#
loop_
_entity_poly.entity_id
_entity_poly.type
_entity_poly.pdbx_seq_one_letter_code
_entity_poly.pdbx_strand_id
1 'polypeptide(L)' 'MTWYQLRADYPEPDSLISEHPTEQEAVDAKRRYEDPDKS' A
#
# COMPACT_ATOMS: atom_id res chain seq x y z
N MET A 1 5.86 -14.45 12.22
CA MET A 1 4.78 -13.58 11.72
C MET A 1 5.22 -13.04 10.37
N THR A 2 4.36 -13.17 9.36
CA THR A 2 4.58 -12.57 8.04
C THR A 2 3.78 -11.28 7.99
N TRP A 3 4.42 -10.17 7.61
CA TRP A 3 3.78 -8.87 7.42
C TRP A 3 3.96 -8.47 5.96
N TYR A 4 2.91 -7.90 5.37
CA TYR A 4 2.86 -7.43 4.00
C TYR A 4 3.01 -5.91 4.00
N GLN A 5 3.98 -5.43 3.25
CA GLN A 5 4.27 -4.00 3.15
C GLN A 5 3.69 -3.47 1.84
N LEU A 6 2.83 -2.46 1.95
CA LEU A 6 2.42 -1.66 0.81
C LEU A 6 3.46 -0.57 0.58
N ARG A 7 4.11 -0.60 -0.58
CA ARG A 7 5.07 0.41 -1.01
C ARG A 7 4.58 1.09 -2.29
N ALA A 8 4.89 2.37 -2.43
CA ALA A 8 4.61 3.14 -3.64
C ALA A 8 5.80 4.04 -3.99
N ASP A 9 5.86 4.47 -5.24
CA ASP A 9 6.96 5.30 -5.73
C ASP A 9 6.70 6.81 -5.61
N TYR A 10 5.61 7.21 -4.94
CA TYR A 10 5.23 8.61 -4.76
C TYR A 10 4.96 8.92 -3.28
N PRO A 11 5.45 10.06 -2.74
CA PRO A 11 6.28 11.08 -3.41
C PRO A 11 7.74 10.66 -3.66
N GLU A 12 8.23 9.57 -3.06
CA GLU A 12 9.59 9.05 -3.23
C GLU A 12 9.56 7.54 -3.58
N PRO A 13 10.54 7.02 -4.35
CA PRO A 13 10.63 5.60 -4.67
C PRO A 13 10.76 4.73 -3.41
N ASP A 14 10.15 3.55 -3.43
CA ASP A 14 10.15 2.57 -2.32
C ASP A 14 9.50 3.07 -1.01
N SER A 15 8.70 4.14 -1.04
CA SER A 15 8.02 4.70 0.13
C SER A 15 7.09 3.68 0.77
N LEU A 16 7.29 3.40 2.05
CA LEU A 16 6.38 2.57 2.83
C LEU A 16 5.09 3.34 3.11
N ILE A 17 3.98 2.86 2.56
CA ILE A 17 2.65 3.47 2.71
C ILE A 17 1.92 2.89 3.91
N SER A 18 1.97 1.57 4.08
CA SER A 18 1.27 0.86 5.16
C SER A 18 1.79 -0.57 5.33
N GLU A 19 1.64 -1.14 6.52
CA GLU A 19 1.97 -2.52 6.83
C GLU A 19 0.71 -3.28 7.27
N HIS A 20 0.56 -4.51 6.80
CA HIS A 20 -0.63 -5.32 7.04
C HIS A 20 -0.26 -6.75 7.45
N PRO A 21 -1.01 -7.36 8.39
CA PRO A 21 -0.78 -8.74 8.78
C PRO A 21 -1.24 -9.74 7.70
N THR A 22 -2.05 -9.29 6.72
CA THR A 22 -2.60 -10.13 5.66
C THR A 22 -2.37 -9.53 4.27
N GLU A 23 -2.21 -10.39 3.27
CA GLU A 23 -2.03 -9.97 1.86
C GLU A 23 -3.25 -9.19 1.35
N GLN A 24 -4.45 -9.63 1.72
CA GLN A 24 -5.69 -9.04 1.26
C GLN A 24 -5.82 -7.58 1.67
N GLU A 25 -5.45 -7.25 2.91
CA GLU A 25 -5.41 -5.86 3.37
C GLU A 25 -4.36 -5.04 2.65
N ALA A 26 -3.18 -5.59 2.35
CA ALA A 26 -2.14 -4.90 1.58
C ALA A 26 -2.60 -4.60 0.14
N VAL A 27 -3.29 -5.53 -0.51
CA VAL A 27 -3.85 -5.34 -1.86
C VAL A 27 -5.01 -4.35 -1.85
N ASP A 28 -5.89 -4.40 -0.85
CA ASP A 28 -6.97 -3.43 -0.68
C ASP A 28 -6.42 -2.01 -0.46
N ALA A 29 -5.44 -1.86 0.44
CA ALA A 29 -4.78 -0.59 0.69
C ALA A 29 -4.06 -0.08 -0.56
N LYS A 30 -3.45 -0.97 -1.36
CA LYS A 30 -2.87 -0.62 -2.66
C LYS A 30 -3.90 -0.01 -3.60
N ARG A 31 -5.02 -0.70 -3.78
CA ARG A 31 -6.11 -0.25 -4.65
C ARG A 31 -6.64 1.11 -4.22
N ARG A 32 -6.85 1.32 -2.92
CA ARG A 32 -7.26 2.62 -2.36
C ARG A 32 -6.21 3.72 -2.52
N TYR A 33 -4.93 3.37 -2.57
CA TYR A 33 -3.85 4.33 -2.80
C TYR A 33 -3.75 4.72 -4.28
N GLU A 34 -3.92 3.77 -5.19
CA GLU A 34 -3.91 3.99 -6.65
C GLU A 34 -5.24 4.54 -7.19
N ASP A 35 -6.30 4.57 -6.36
CA ASP A 35 -7.63 4.99 -6.79
C ASP A 35 -7.61 6.49 -7.19
N PRO A 36 -7.94 6.80 -8.46
CA PRO A 36 -7.87 8.17 -8.98
C PRO A 36 -8.93 9.11 -8.36
N ASP A 37 -9.92 8.57 -7.65
CA ASP A 37 -10.91 9.35 -6.89
C ASP A 37 -10.32 9.97 -5.61
N LYS A 38 -9.06 9.65 -5.28
CA LYS A 38 -8.29 10.25 -4.17
C LYS A 38 -7.66 11.60 -4.54
N SER A 39 -8.36 12.40 -5.36
CA SER A 39 -7.93 13.74 -5.79
C SER A 39 -8.62 14.87 -5.03
#